data_AF-A0A7X6QF54-F1
#
_entry.id   AF-A0A7X6QF54-F1
#
_cell.length_a   1.000
_cell.length_b   1.000
_cell.length_c   1.000
_cell.angle_alpha   90.00
_cell.angle_beta   90.00
_cell.angle_gamma   90.00
#
_symmetry.space_group_name_H-M   'P 1'
#
loop_
_entity.id
_entity.type
_entity.pdbx_description
1 polymer ?
#
loop_
_entity_poly.entity_id
_entity_poly.type
_entity_poly.pdbx_seq_one_letter_code
_entity_poly.pdbx_strand_id
1 'polypeptide(L)'
;MIRKTPAIILLFTALFLARSQPVHAYIDPATTTYLIQIVSALVITLGVTVGIFFNRIRLFFLNIRVGLGKLWVGLVTRKDQPPAPARPKHGRSAGGRIDKGSFLWADDRSYHKRLLPSLLAGTCLCFTFFVFGIFELYAGNLEDFTFSIAGLMPLLILTALAATVLIACVSALFRGRIFDLLLSLLLGLALACYIQANFLNTGLGRLTGDAVDWNLLTGKMAANMALWILMVSLPLLVRLWSAKLWRRFVLFLPLILVATQLISALFLYAREPGLRRGLSSGYLSRQGIYELAEDNNILVFILDRLDTRFLDLVERADPDFFE
;
A
#
# COMPACT_ATOMS: atom_id res chain seq x y z
N MET A 1 -13.68 -28.76 12.41
CA MET A 1 -12.43 -28.63 11.62
C MET A 1 -11.66 -27.32 11.88
N ILE A 2 -11.81 -26.65 13.04
CA ILE A 2 -11.42 -25.22 13.23
C ILE A 2 -10.06 -25.02 13.95
N ARG A 3 -9.36 -26.09 14.35
CA ARG A 3 -8.15 -25.99 15.19
C ARG A 3 -6.80 -25.95 14.45
N LYS A 4 -6.76 -26.09 13.11
CA LYS A 4 -5.49 -26.30 12.37
C LYS A 4 -4.89 -25.04 11.71
N THR A 5 -5.63 -23.96 11.55
CA THR A 5 -5.15 -22.71 10.93
C THR A 5 -4.02 -22.00 11.69
N PRO A 6 -4.01 -21.90 13.04
CA PRO A 6 -2.86 -21.28 13.73
C PRO A 6 -1.61 -22.16 13.66
N ALA A 7 -1.78 -23.49 13.61
CA ALA A 7 -0.66 -24.43 13.51
C ALA A 7 0.06 -24.34 12.16
N ILE A 8 -0.66 -24.08 11.07
CA ILE A 8 -0.06 -23.92 9.73
C ILE A 8 0.76 -22.62 9.66
N ILE A 9 0.26 -21.53 10.25
CA ILE A 9 0.98 -20.24 10.28
C ILE A 9 2.25 -20.36 11.12
N LEU A 10 2.15 -20.98 12.31
CA LEU A 10 3.31 -21.21 13.18
C LEU A 10 4.33 -22.15 12.55
N LEU A 11 3.89 -23.23 11.92
CA LEU A 11 4.76 -24.16 11.19
C LEU A 11 5.48 -23.46 10.02
N PHE A 12 4.77 -22.59 9.31
CA PHE A 12 5.34 -21.82 8.21
C PHE A 12 6.36 -20.77 8.67
N THR A 13 6.07 -20.08 9.78
CA THR A 13 7.00 -19.09 10.36
C THR A 13 8.24 -19.79 10.91
N ALA A 14 8.07 -20.98 11.51
CA ALA A 14 9.17 -21.82 11.96
C ALA A 14 10.02 -22.36 10.80
N LEU A 15 9.41 -22.79 9.69
CA LEU A 15 10.13 -23.22 8.48
C LEU A 15 10.87 -22.07 7.81
N PHE A 16 10.31 -20.86 7.83
CA PHE A 16 10.95 -19.64 7.32
C PHE A 16 12.21 -19.29 8.13
N LEU A 17 12.11 -19.29 9.46
CA LEU A 17 13.24 -19.07 10.36
C LEU A 17 14.28 -20.20 10.31
N ALA A 18 13.85 -21.45 10.08
CA ALA A 18 14.75 -22.59 9.96
C ALA A 18 15.53 -22.62 8.63
N ARG A 19 15.02 -21.96 7.59
CA ARG A 19 15.70 -21.85 6.27
C ARG A 19 16.41 -20.53 6.04
N SER A 20 16.29 -19.54 6.92
CA SER A 20 17.10 -18.33 6.84
C SER A 20 18.55 -18.68 7.14
N GLN A 21 19.37 -18.77 6.10
CA GLN A 21 20.82 -18.87 6.24
C GLN A 21 21.31 -17.62 6.98
N PRO A 22 22.14 -17.75 8.03
CA PRO A 22 22.74 -16.59 8.68
C PRO A 22 23.69 -15.92 7.71
N VAL A 23 23.25 -14.80 7.13
CA VAL A 23 24.13 -13.93 6.34
C VAL A 23 24.94 -13.12 7.35
N HIS A 24 26.21 -13.50 7.54
CA HIS A 24 27.16 -12.71 8.31
C HIS A 24 27.63 -11.52 7.47
N ALA A 25 26.72 -10.57 7.23
CA ALA A 25 27.10 -9.23 6.80
C ALA A 25 27.60 -8.50 8.05
N TYR A 26 28.83 -7.97 8.00
CA TYR A 26 29.29 -7.01 9.00
C TYR A 26 28.41 -5.75 8.87
N ILE A 27 27.41 -5.65 9.73
CA ILE A 27 26.58 -4.46 9.85
C ILE A 27 27.26 -3.60 10.90
N ASP A 28 27.80 -2.46 10.48
CA ASP A 28 28.32 -1.44 11.38
C ASP A 28 27.31 -1.18 12.53
N PRO A 29 27.73 -1.22 13.81
CA PRO A 29 26.88 -0.91 14.95
C PRO A 29 26.09 0.40 14.79
N ALA A 30 26.65 1.40 14.09
CA ALA A 30 25.94 2.63 13.77
C ALA A 30 24.72 2.39 12.86
N THR A 31 24.91 1.62 11.78
CA THR A 31 23.83 1.24 10.84
C THR A 31 22.73 0.42 11.51
N THR A 32 23.11 -0.49 12.41
CA THR A 32 22.13 -1.27 13.20
C THR A 32 21.30 -0.36 14.11
N THR A 33 21.93 0.66 14.71
CA THR A 33 21.26 1.64 15.57
C THR A 33 20.30 2.51 14.77
N TYR A 34 20.71 3.00 13.60
CA TYR A 34 19.83 3.75 12.70
C TYR A 34 18.65 2.91 12.22
N LEU A 35 18.88 1.63 11.89
CA LEU A 35 17.81 0.72 11.49
C LEU A 35 16.79 0.52 12.63
N ILE A 36 17.27 0.27 13.85
CA ILE A 36 16.39 0.13 15.02
C ILE A 36 15.62 1.43 15.28
N GLN A 37 16.26 2.59 15.13
CA GLN A 37 15.60 3.89 15.29
C GLN A 37 14.53 4.13 14.23
N ILE A 38 14.81 3.82 12.96
CA ILE A 38 13.84 3.97 11.86
C ILE A 38 12.65 3.04 12.07
N VAL A 39 12.90 1.77 12.40
CA VAL A 39 11.83 0.79 12.64
C VAL A 39 11.01 1.17 13.88
N SER A 40 11.66 1.61 14.95
CA SER A 40 10.99 2.06 16.18
C SER A 40 10.17 3.32 15.94
N ALA A 41 10.72 4.30 15.21
CA ALA A 41 10.00 5.52 14.83
C ALA A 41 8.78 5.18 13.96
N LEU A 42 8.91 4.26 13.00
CA LEU A 42 7.79 3.80 12.19
C LEU A 42 6.70 3.18 13.06
N VAL A 43 7.05 2.26 13.96
CA VAL A 43 6.11 1.57 14.85
C VAL A 43 5.43 2.54 15.82
N ILE A 44 6.19 3.45 16.42
CA ILE A 44 5.66 4.49 17.32
C ILE A 44 4.72 5.41 16.56
N THR A 45 5.10 5.87 15.37
CA THR A 45 4.27 6.76 14.55
C THR A 45 2.98 6.07 14.13
N LEU A 46 3.03 4.80 13.73
CA LEU A 46 1.84 4.01 13.41
C LEU A 46 0.94 3.82 14.63
N GLY A 47 1.51 3.46 15.79
CA GLY A 47 0.80 3.31 17.05
C GLY A 47 0.12 4.60 17.51
N VAL A 48 0.83 5.73 17.43
CA VAL A 48 0.31 7.06 17.76
C VAL A 48 -0.77 7.50 16.77
N THR A 49 -0.58 7.28 15.47
CA THR A 49 -1.57 7.65 14.44
C THR A 49 -2.86 6.86 14.63
N VAL A 50 -2.74 5.55 14.88
CA VAL A 50 -3.88 4.68 15.20
C VAL A 50 -4.55 5.14 16.49
N GLY A 51 -3.78 5.44 17.54
CA GLY A 51 -4.30 5.96 18.82
C GLY A 51 -5.05 7.29 18.69
N ILE A 52 -4.48 8.26 17.95
CA ILE A 52 -5.11 9.56 17.67
C ILE A 52 -6.38 9.38 16.84
N PHE A 53 -6.34 8.48 15.84
CA PHE A 53 -7.50 8.17 15.02
C PHE A 53 -8.66 7.58 15.87
N PHE A 54 -8.36 6.64 16.76
CA PHE A 54 -9.35 6.11 17.71
C PHE A 54 -9.85 7.16 18.70
N ASN A 55 -8.99 8.06 19.17
CA ASN A 55 -9.39 9.14 20.08
C ASN A 55 -10.29 10.18 19.36
N ARG A 56 -10.00 10.51 18.09
CA ARG A 56 -10.87 11.36 17.26
C ARG A 56 -12.20 10.71 16.96
N ILE A 57 -12.23 9.41 16.67
CA ILE A 57 -13.48 8.64 16.52
C ILE A 57 -14.29 8.71 17.81
N ARG A 58 -13.67 8.54 18.97
CA ARG A 58 -14.34 8.63 20.27
C ARG A 58 -14.95 10.01 20.51
N LEU A 59 -14.22 11.09 20.26
CA LEU A 59 -14.70 12.47 20.39
C LEU A 59 -15.83 12.79 19.40
N PHE A 60 -15.73 12.31 18.17
CA PHE A 60 -16.80 12.41 17.17
C PHE A 60 -18.09 11.72 17.64
N PHE A 61 -17.98 10.50 18.19
CA PHE A 61 -19.13 9.80 18.77
C PHE A 61 -19.69 10.48 20.03
N LEU A 62 -18.84 11.09 20.85
CA LEU A 62 -19.26 11.87 22.02
C LEU A 62 -20.06 13.11 21.59
N ASN A 63 -19.59 13.87 20.60
CA ASN A 63 -20.29 15.04 20.07
C ASN A 63 -21.63 14.65 19.42
N ILE A 64 -21.69 13.53 18.70
CA ILE A 64 -22.95 12.97 18.19
C ILE A 64 -23.89 12.59 19.35
N ARG A 65 -23.38 11.99 20.43
CA ARG A 65 -24.19 11.62 21.60
C ARG A 65 -24.74 12.85 22.32
N VAL A 66 -23.95 13.91 22.47
CA VAL A 66 -24.39 15.18 23.08
C VAL A 66 -25.41 15.88 22.18
N GLY A 67 -25.20 15.89 20.86
CA GLY A 67 -26.16 16.45 19.89
C GLY A 67 -27.50 15.71 19.90
N LEU A 68 -27.48 14.38 19.94
CA LEU A 68 -28.68 13.55 20.08
C LEU A 68 -29.37 13.74 21.43
N GLY A 69 -28.61 13.94 22.51
CA GLY A 69 -29.15 14.26 23.83
C GLY A 69 -29.93 15.58 23.84
N LYS A 70 -29.38 16.64 23.23
CA LYS A 70 -30.07 17.93 23.08
C LYS A 70 -31.36 17.81 22.25
N LEU A 71 -31.32 17.03 21.18
CA LEU A 71 -32.50 16.72 20.34
C LEU A 71 -33.57 15.93 21.10
N TRP A 72 -33.16 14.98 21.95
CA TRP A 72 -34.10 14.17 22.74
C TRP A 72 -34.75 14.97 23.86
N VAL A 73 -33.98 15.84 24.55
CA VAL A 73 -34.52 16.78 25.54
C VAL A 73 -35.54 17.71 24.87
N GLY A 74 -35.25 18.29 23.71
CA GLY A 74 -36.20 19.13 22.97
C GLY A 74 -37.47 18.41 22.51
N LEU A 75 -37.41 17.10 22.25
CA LEU A 75 -38.57 16.28 21.91
C LEU A 75 -39.43 15.88 23.11
N VAL A 76 -38.81 15.71 24.29
CA VAL A 76 -39.52 15.37 25.54
C VAL A 76 -40.24 16.60 26.10
N THR A 77 -39.64 17.79 26.09
CA THR A 77 -40.31 19.02 26.56
C THR A 77 -41.51 19.40 25.68
N ARG A 78 -41.54 18.95 24.43
CA ARG A 78 -42.67 19.14 23.51
C ARG A 78 -43.83 18.18 23.77
N LYS A 79 -43.62 17.14 24.60
CA LYS A 79 -44.61 16.11 24.90
C LYS A 79 -45.47 16.42 26.14
N ASP A 80 -45.08 17.41 26.95
CA ASP A 80 -45.81 17.80 28.18
C ASP A 80 -46.89 18.88 27.97
N GLN A 81 -47.28 19.19 26.73
CA GLN A 81 -48.50 19.96 26.48
C GLN A 81 -49.75 19.05 26.54
N PRO A 82 -50.79 19.39 27.33
CA PRO A 82 -51.94 18.51 27.54
C PRO A 82 -52.81 18.37 26.27
N PRO A 83 -53.38 17.18 25.99
CA PRO A 83 -54.04 16.90 24.70
C PRO A 83 -55.56 17.13 24.70
N ALA A 84 -56.09 17.56 23.55
CA ALA A 84 -57.53 17.60 23.21
C ALA A 84 -58.10 16.18 22.92
N PRO A 85 -59.42 15.93 23.04
CA PRO A 85 -59.98 14.58 23.12
C PRO A 85 -60.00 13.81 21.80
N ALA A 86 -60.00 12.48 21.95
CA ALA A 86 -59.53 11.47 20.99
C ALA A 86 -60.49 11.07 19.85
N ARG A 87 -59.92 10.55 18.77
CA ARG A 87 -60.56 9.66 17.77
C ARG A 87 -59.70 8.38 17.57
N PRO A 88 -60.30 7.22 17.25
CA PRO A 88 -59.64 5.93 17.39
C PRO A 88 -58.79 5.50 16.18
N LYS A 89 -57.59 5.00 16.53
CA LYS A 89 -56.69 3.99 15.93
C LYS A 89 -56.80 3.69 14.43
N HIS A 90 -55.66 3.79 13.72
CA HIS A 90 -55.11 2.66 12.94
C HIS A 90 -53.58 2.67 13.01
N GLY A 91 -53.02 1.45 13.12
CA GLY A 91 -51.70 1.18 13.68
C GLY A 91 -50.49 1.65 12.86
N ARG A 92 -49.36 1.83 13.55
CA ARG A 92 -48.03 1.84 12.94
C ARG A 92 -46.91 1.57 13.96
N SER A 93 -46.27 0.43 13.72
CA SER A 93 -44.84 0.09 13.87
C SER A 93 -44.12 0.44 15.18
N ALA A 94 -43.68 -0.63 15.85
CA ALA A 94 -42.69 -0.66 16.92
C ALA A 94 -41.39 0.08 16.52
N GLY A 95 -41.09 1.18 17.23
CA GLY A 95 -39.79 1.84 17.18
C GLY A 95 -38.79 1.15 18.10
N GLY A 96 -38.15 0.08 17.62
CA GLY A 96 -37.03 -0.54 18.32
C GLY A 96 -35.77 0.34 18.27
N ARG A 97 -35.11 0.55 19.41
CA ARG A 97 -33.76 1.16 19.46
C ARG A 97 -32.81 0.33 18.59
N ILE A 98 -32.27 0.91 17.52
CA ILE A 98 -31.24 0.26 16.70
C ILE A 98 -29.96 0.20 17.54
N ASP A 99 -29.60 -1.01 17.96
CA ASP A 99 -28.33 -1.26 18.63
C ASP A 99 -27.19 -1.06 17.61
N LYS A 100 -26.36 -0.04 17.84
CA LYS A 100 -25.36 0.42 16.84
C LYS A 100 -24.27 -0.63 16.61
N GLY A 101 -23.96 -1.45 17.61
CA GLY A 101 -22.98 -2.54 17.50
C GLY A 101 -23.48 -3.65 16.59
N SER A 102 -24.72 -4.10 16.77
CA SER A 102 -25.32 -5.11 15.90
C SER A 102 -25.46 -4.59 14.47
N PHE A 103 -25.70 -3.29 14.26
CA PHE A 103 -25.78 -2.69 12.93
C PHE A 103 -24.46 -2.67 12.13
N LEU A 104 -23.30 -2.52 12.79
CA LEU A 104 -21.99 -2.52 12.13
C LEU A 104 -21.51 -3.94 11.79
N TRP A 105 -21.79 -4.89 12.68
CA TRP A 105 -21.31 -6.28 12.62
C TRP A 105 -22.33 -7.27 12.05
N ALA A 106 -23.58 -6.85 11.82
CA ALA A 106 -24.59 -7.66 11.16
C ALA A 106 -24.13 -8.06 9.76
N ASP A 107 -24.05 -9.37 9.53
CA ASP A 107 -23.64 -9.92 8.25
C ASP A 107 -24.21 -11.33 8.07
N ASP A 108 -24.95 -11.52 6.97
CA ASP A 108 -25.50 -12.82 6.59
C ASP A 108 -24.48 -13.66 5.81
N ARG A 109 -23.33 -13.10 5.44
CA ARG A 109 -22.30 -13.79 4.64
C ARG A 109 -21.52 -14.78 5.50
N SER A 110 -21.47 -16.03 5.05
CA SER A 110 -20.52 -17.03 5.58
C SER A 110 -19.06 -16.60 5.40
N TYR A 111 -18.17 -17.11 6.26
CA TYR A 111 -16.72 -16.86 6.20
C TYR A 111 -16.13 -17.16 4.81
N HIS A 112 -16.50 -18.29 4.20
CA HIS A 112 -16.01 -18.68 2.87
C HIS A 112 -16.41 -17.68 1.78
N LYS A 113 -17.61 -17.09 1.89
CA LYS A 113 -18.09 -16.06 0.94
C LYS A 113 -17.36 -14.72 1.11
N ARG A 114 -16.74 -14.48 2.27
CA ARG A 114 -15.90 -13.30 2.56
C ARG A 114 -14.44 -13.54 2.20
N LEU A 115 -13.97 -14.79 2.25
CA LEU A 115 -12.60 -15.14 1.95
C LEU A 115 -12.22 -14.86 0.48
N LEU A 116 -13.08 -15.25 -0.47
CA LEU A 116 -12.83 -15.02 -1.90
C LEU A 116 -12.58 -13.54 -2.26
N PRO A 117 -13.48 -12.59 -1.94
CA PRO A 117 -13.24 -11.20 -2.28
C PRO A 117 -12.06 -10.60 -1.50
N SER A 118 -11.77 -11.10 -0.28
CA SER A 118 -10.57 -10.70 0.49
C SER A 118 -9.28 -11.19 -0.15
N LEU A 119 -9.28 -12.41 -0.69
CA LEU A 119 -8.16 -12.96 -1.45
C LEU A 119 -7.92 -12.12 -2.71
N LEU A 120 -8.96 -11.79 -3.48
CA LEU A 120 -8.79 -10.98 -4.69
C LEU A 120 -8.23 -9.59 -4.39
N ALA A 121 -8.74 -8.91 -3.37
CA ALA A 121 -8.24 -7.60 -2.98
C ALA A 121 -6.80 -7.67 -2.44
N GLY A 122 -6.51 -8.68 -1.60
CA GLY A 122 -5.17 -8.93 -1.08
C GLY A 122 -4.16 -9.25 -2.20
N THR A 123 -4.53 -10.15 -3.13
CA THR A 123 -3.72 -10.50 -4.28
C THR A 123 -3.43 -9.27 -5.12
N CYS A 124 -4.44 -8.45 -5.42
CA CYS A 124 -4.24 -7.24 -6.21
C CYS A 124 -3.24 -6.28 -5.56
N LEU A 125 -3.41 -5.98 -4.28
CA LEU A 125 -2.51 -5.06 -3.57
C LEU A 125 -1.08 -5.62 -3.49
N CYS A 126 -0.93 -6.87 -3.05
CA CYS A 126 0.37 -7.51 -2.88
C CYS A 126 1.08 -7.75 -4.20
N PHE A 127 0.35 -8.15 -5.25
CA PHE A 127 0.92 -8.33 -6.59
C PHE A 127 1.43 -7.00 -7.13
N THR A 128 0.65 -5.92 -7.04
CA THR A 128 1.08 -4.58 -7.48
C THR A 128 2.34 -4.12 -6.78
N PHE A 129 2.40 -4.26 -5.45
CA PHE A 129 3.50 -3.69 -4.68
C PHE A 129 4.75 -4.57 -4.65
N PHE A 130 4.60 -5.86 -4.35
CA PHE A 130 5.73 -6.77 -4.14
C PHE A 130 6.21 -7.44 -5.41
N VAL A 131 5.38 -7.59 -6.44
CA VAL A 131 5.77 -8.33 -7.65
C VAL A 131 5.94 -7.38 -8.83
N PHE A 132 4.84 -6.76 -9.27
CA PHE A 132 4.83 -5.96 -10.48
C PHE A 132 5.72 -4.73 -10.36
N GLY A 133 5.58 -3.93 -9.29
CA GLY A 133 6.37 -2.71 -9.12
C GLY A 133 7.88 -2.97 -9.08
N ILE A 134 8.32 -4.04 -8.43
CA ILE A 134 9.76 -4.39 -8.39
C ILE A 134 10.23 -4.99 -9.72
N PHE A 135 9.40 -5.82 -10.37
CA PHE A 135 9.70 -6.34 -11.70
C PHE A 135 9.86 -5.22 -12.72
N GLU A 136 8.92 -4.27 -12.75
CA GLU A 136 8.94 -3.11 -13.65
C GLU A 136 10.16 -2.23 -13.39
N LEU A 137 10.46 -1.94 -12.12
CA LEU A 137 11.65 -1.18 -11.74
C LEU A 137 12.94 -1.87 -12.19
N TYR A 138 13.05 -3.19 -11.96
CA TYR A 138 14.21 -3.96 -12.38
C TYR A 138 14.37 -3.97 -13.90
N ALA A 139 13.28 -4.23 -14.62
CA ALA A 139 13.27 -4.29 -16.07
C ALA A 139 13.57 -2.94 -16.73
N GLY A 140 13.22 -1.83 -16.08
CA GLY A 140 13.56 -0.48 -16.52
C GLY A 140 15.02 -0.08 -16.30
N ASN A 141 15.77 -0.79 -15.46
CA ASN A 141 17.15 -0.45 -15.07
C ASN A 141 18.08 -1.68 -15.17
N LEU A 142 17.90 -2.52 -16.20
CA LEU A 142 18.61 -3.78 -16.36
C LEU A 142 20.14 -3.65 -16.34
N GLU A 143 20.65 -2.53 -16.83
CA GLU A 143 22.08 -2.27 -16.97
C GLU A 143 22.75 -1.97 -15.63
N ASP A 144 21.98 -1.50 -14.64
CA ASP A 144 22.47 -1.16 -13.30
C ASP A 144 22.58 -2.40 -12.40
N PHE A 145 21.95 -3.52 -12.77
CA PHE A 145 21.91 -4.73 -11.96
C PHE A 145 22.89 -5.79 -12.45
N THR A 146 23.74 -6.25 -11.54
CA THR A 146 24.74 -7.30 -11.81
C THR A 146 24.23 -8.72 -11.53
N PHE A 147 22.96 -8.88 -11.12
CA PHE A 147 22.34 -10.16 -10.79
C PHE A 147 21.13 -10.42 -11.68
N SER A 148 20.71 -11.68 -11.84
CA SER A 148 19.54 -12.03 -12.64
C SER A 148 18.22 -11.89 -11.86
N ILE A 149 17.17 -11.42 -12.53
CA ILE A 149 15.81 -11.30 -11.98
C ILE A 149 15.24 -12.65 -11.47
N ALA A 150 15.71 -13.76 -12.03
CA ALA A 150 15.31 -15.11 -11.64
C ALA A 150 15.73 -15.46 -10.20
N GLY A 151 16.80 -14.83 -9.68
CA GLY A 151 17.21 -14.99 -8.27
C GLY A 151 16.30 -14.25 -7.29
N LEU A 152 15.59 -13.21 -7.76
CA LEU A 152 14.83 -12.29 -6.92
C LEU A 152 13.31 -12.58 -6.96
N MET A 153 12.78 -12.92 -8.14
CA MET A 153 11.34 -13.14 -8.36
C MET A 153 10.70 -14.22 -7.47
N PRO A 154 11.30 -15.41 -7.23
CA PRO A 154 10.68 -16.43 -6.40
C PRO A 154 10.43 -15.95 -4.96
N LEU A 155 11.36 -15.18 -4.39
CA LEU A 155 11.24 -14.61 -3.06
C LEU A 155 10.13 -13.56 -3.01
N LEU A 156 10.03 -12.70 -4.03
CA LEU A 156 8.96 -11.71 -4.13
C LEU A 156 7.58 -12.33 -4.31
N ILE A 157 7.45 -13.37 -5.13
CA ILE A 157 6.18 -14.08 -5.31
C ILE A 157 5.78 -14.77 -3.99
N LEU A 158 6.74 -15.38 -3.28
CA LEU A 158 6.47 -16.02 -2.00
C LEU A 158 6.02 -15.01 -0.94
N THR A 159 6.69 -13.86 -0.84
CA THR A 159 6.31 -12.78 0.08
C THR A 159 4.94 -12.20 -0.27
N ALA A 160 4.65 -11.97 -1.55
CA ALA A 160 3.35 -11.52 -2.01
C ALA A 160 2.24 -12.53 -1.69
N LEU A 161 2.49 -13.83 -1.87
CA LEU A 161 1.54 -14.89 -1.54
C LEU A 161 1.28 -14.95 -0.03
N ALA A 162 2.33 -14.91 0.78
CA ALA A 162 2.22 -14.93 2.24
C ALA A 162 1.43 -13.71 2.76
N ALA A 163 1.77 -12.51 2.27
CA ALA A 163 1.07 -11.27 2.60
C ALA A 163 -0.40 -11.31 2.15
N THR A 164 -0.68 -11.84 0.96
CA THR A 164 -2.05 -12.02 0.45
C THR A 164 -2.87 -12.92 1.37
N VAL A 165 -2.33 -14.08 1.76
CA VAL A 165 -3.02 -15.01 2.67
C VAL A 165 -3.26 -14.35 4.02
N LEU A 166 -2.27 -13.64 4.56
CA LEU A 166 -2.40 -12.92 5.83
C LEU A 166 -3.50 -11.85 5.76
N ILE A 167 -3.45 -10.97 4.77
CA ILE A 167 -4.45 -9.90 4.56
C ILE A 167 -5.84 -10.50 4.36
N ALA A 168 -5.96 -11.57 3.57
CA ALA A 168 -7.24 -12.20 3.30
C ALA A 168 -7.85 -12.86 4.54
N CYS A 169 -7.03 -13.60 5.31
CA CYS A 169 -7.44 -14.22 6.56
C CYS A 169 -7.86 -13.16 7.59
N VAL A 170 -7.03 -12.13 7.80
CA VAL A 170 -7.31 -11.04 8.75
C VAL A 170 -8.57 -10.28 8.34
N SER A 171 -8.72 -9.94 7.06
CA SER A 171 -9.91 -9.25 6.55
C SER A 171 -11.18 -10.08 6.73
N ALA A 172 -11.12 -11.40 6.48
CA ALA A 172 -12.25 -12.30 6.62
C ALA A 172 -12.73 -12.50 8.08
N LEU A 173 -11.91 -12.15 9.09
CA LEU A 173 -12.35 -12.11 10.49
C LEU A 173 -13.40 -11.04 10.74
N PHE A 174 -13.33 -9.92 10.02
CA PHE A 174 -14.28 -8.83 10.14
C PHE A 174 -15.62 -9.18 9.49
N ARG A 175 -16.69 -8.51 9.96
CA ARG A 175 -18.06 -8.75 9.49
C ARG A 175 -18.77 -7.44 9.15
N GLY A 176 -19.79 -7.56 8.32
CA GLY A 176 -20.75 -6.50 8.05
C GLY A 176 -20.09 -5.33 7.35
N ARG A 177 -20.35 -4.12 7.86
CA ARG A 177 -19.88 -2.87 7.25
C ARG A 177 -18.39 -2.64 7.44
N ILE A 178 -17.81 -3.19 8.50
CA ILE A 178 -16.36 -3.08 8.76
C ILE A 178 -15.59 -3.90 7.73
N PHE A 179 -16.10 -5.10 7.40
CA PHE A 179 -15.56 -5.90 6.31
C PHE A 179 -15.60 -5.13 4.98
N ASP A 180 -16.74 -4.49 4.67
CA ASP A 180 -16.88 -3.73 3.44
C ASP A 180 -15.95 -2.50 3.40
N LEU A 181 -15.78 -1.82 4.54
CA LEU A 181 -14.85 -0.70 4.70
C LEU A 181 -13.40 -1.12 4.44
N LEU A 182 -12.94 -2.17 5.12
CA LEU A 182 -11.58 -2.70 4.97
C LEU A 182 -11.29 -3.07 3.52
N LEU A 183 -12.22 -3.79 2.88
CA LEU A 183 -12.03 -4.24 1.52
C LEU A 183 -12.01 -3.10 0.51
N SER A 184 -12.87 -2.10 0.71
CA SER A 184 -12.85 -0.88 -0.09
C SER A 184 -11.56 -0.07 0.09
N LEU A 185 -11.01 -0.01 1.32
CA LEU A 185 -9.73 0.65 1.56
C LEU A 185 -8.57 -0.09 0.89
N LEU A 186 -8.52 -1.42 0.98
CA LEU A 186 -7.49 -2.25 0.32
C LEU A 186 -7.52 -2.06 -1.20
N LEU A 187 -8.70 -2.12 -1.82
CA LEU A 187 -8.85 -1.92 -3.26
C LEU A 187 -8.57 -0.47 -3.68
N GLY A 188 -8.97 0.50 -2.87
CA GLY A 188 -8.70 1.91 -3.12
C GLY A 188 -7.22 2.21 -3.06
N LEU A 189 -6.50 1.61 -2.10
CA LEU A 189 -5.05 1.69 -1.99
C LEU A 189 -4.36 1.01 -3.19
N ALA A 190 -4.80 -0.19 -3.58
CA ALA A 190 -4.26 -0.87 -4.75
C ALA A 190 -4.44 -0.04 -6.04
N LEU A 191 -5.61 0.57 -6.20
CA LEU A 191 -5.91 1.48 -7.31
C LEU A 191 -5.01 2.73 -7.27
N ALA A 192 -4.86 3.35 -6.10
CA ALA A 192 -3.98 4.51 -5.90
C ALA A 192 -2.53 4.18 -6.25
N CYS A 193 -1.99 3.06 -5.75
CA CYS A 193 -0.64 2.61 -6.08
C CYS A 193 -0.47 2.38 -7.59
N TYR A 194 -1.45 1.72 -8.23
CA TYR A 194 -1.39 1.46 -9.67
C TYR A 194 -1.33 2.76 -10.49
N ILE A 195 -2.24 3.71 -10.25
CA ILE A 195 -2.23 4.98 -11.00
C ILE A 195 -1.01 5.83 -10.64
N GLN A 196 -0.58 5.82 -9.38
CA GLN A 196 0.61 6.54 -8.95
C GLN A 196 1.83 6.09 -9.73
N ALA A 197 2.06 4.76 -9.81
CA ALA A 197 3.21 4.19 -10.48
C ALA A 197 3.19 4.47 -12.00
N ASN A 198 2.03 4.33 -12.65
CA ASN A 198 1.94 4.37 -14.11
C ASN A 198 1.78 5.79 -14.68
N PHE A 199 1.15 6.73 -13.95
CA PHE A 199 0.74 8.02 -14.52
C PHE A 199 1.20 9.25 -13.75
N LEU A 200 1.30 9.16 -12.41
CA LEU A 200 1.53 10.35 -11.58
C LEU A 200 3.00 10.56 -11.21
N ASN A 201 3.85 9.55 -11.38
CA ASN A 201 5.27 9.65 -11.05
C ASN A 201 6.08 10.30 -12.18
N THR A 202 5.82 11.59 -12.45
CA THR A 202 6.46 12.35 -13.53
C THR A 202 7.77 13.00 -13.07
N GLY A 203 8.83 12.18 -12.95
CA GLY A 203 10.22 12.61 -12.82
C GLY A 203 10.60 13.29 -11.49
N LEU A 204 11.62 12.76 -10.82
CA LEU A 204 12.13 13.27 -9.54
C LEU A 204 12.98 14.55 -9.64
N GLY A 205 12.92 15.28 -10.75
CA GLY A 205 13.80 16.43 -11.01
C GLY A 205 15.24 16.01 -11.36
N ARG A 206 16.19 16.93 -11.15
CA ARG A 206 17.63 16.68 -11.29
C ARG A 206 18.22 16.40 -9.91
N LEU A 207 19.23 15.54 -9.86
CA LEU A 207 19.89 15.15 -8.60
C LEU A 207 21.19 15.95 -8.39
N THR A 208 21.13 17.28 -8.49
CA THR A 208 22.29 18.16 -8.29
C THR A 208 22.64 18.35 -6.80
N GLY A 209 21.91 17.71 -5.89
CA GLY A 209 22.05 17.87 -4.45
C GLY A 209 21.69 19.28 -3.95
N ASP A 210 21.07 20.11 -4.77
CA ASP A 210 20.58 21.43 -4.35
C ASP A 210 19.37 21.29 -3.43
N ALA A 211 19.16 22.29 -2.58
CA ALA A 211 17.99 22.32 -1.71
C ALA A 211 16.72 22.36 -2.57
N VAL A 212 15.84 21.38 -2.37
CA VAL A 212 14.54 21.34 -3.03
C VAL A 212 13.66 22.46 -2.45
N ASP A 213 13.18 23.36 -3.31
CA ASP A 213 12.23 24.38 -2.91
C ASP A 213 10.82 23.77 -2.76
N TRP A 214 10.56 23.26 -1.56
CA TRP A 214 9.28 22.63 -1.20
C TRP A 214 8.08 23.58 -1.31
N ASN A 215 8.29 24.90 -1.19
CA ASN A 215 7.20 25.88 -1.29
C ASN A 215 6.62 25.89 -2.71
N LEU A 216 7.47 25.78 -3.73
CA LEU A 216 7.05 25.69 -5.13
C LEU A 216 6.32 24.38 -5.46
N LEU A 217 6.57 23.32 -4.69
CA LEU A 217 5.96 22.00 -4.89
C LEU A 217 4.67 21.79 -4.08
N THR A 218 4.36 22.67 -3.13
CA THR A 218 3.23 22.51 -2.20
C THR A 218 1.90 22.33 -2.94
N GLY A 219 1.67 23.06 -4.03
CA GLY A 219 0.47 22.91 -4.86
C GLY A 219 0.38 21.53 -5.53
N LYS A 220 1.49 21.01 -6.07
CA LYS A 220 1.57 19.67 -6.67
C LYS A 220 1.35 18.59 -5.62
N MET A 221 1.94 18.74 -4.43
CA MET A 221 1.76 17.81 -3.31
C MET A 221 0.29 17.77 -2.84
N ALA A 222 -0.35 18.93 -2.71
CA ALA A 222 -1.76 19.02 -2.33
C ALA A 222 -2.68 18.36 -3.37
N ALA A 223 -2.44 18.61 -4.67
CA ALA A 223 -3.18 17.96 -5.75
C ALA A 223 -2.98 16.44 -5.74
N ASN A 224 -1.75 15.96 -5.55
CA ASN A 224 -1.44 14.54 -5.47
C ASN A 224 -2.14 13.87 -4.27
N MET A 225 -2.13 14.52 -3.11
CA MET A 225 -2.82 14.04 -1.91
C MET A 225 -4.34 14.01 -2.10
N ALA A 226 -4.92 15.02 -2.74
CA ALA A 226 -6.35 15.06 -3.04
C ALA A 226 -6.76 13.90 -3.98
N LEU A 227 -5.94 13.62 -4.99
CA LEU A 227 -6.16 12.51 -5.91
C LEU A 227 -6.09 11.16 -5.18
N TRP A 228 -5.12 10.98 -4.29
CA TRP A 228 -5.03 9.80 -3.43
C TRP A 228 -6.28 9.60 -2.57
N ILE A 229 -6.76 10.65 -1.91
CA ILE A 229 -8.00 10.59 -1.10
C ILE A 229 -9.20 10.20 -1.98
N LEU A 230 -9.32 10.79 -3.17
CA LEU A 230 -10.38 10.45 -4.12
C LEU A 230 -10.33 8.97 -4.51
N MET A 231 -9.15 8.45 -4.85
CA MET A 231 -8.97 7.07 -5.28
C MET A 231 -9.21 6.05 -4.16
N VAL A 232 -8.70 6.32 -2.96
CA VAL A 232 -8.89 5.44 -1.80
C VAL A 232 -10.36 5.44 -1.35
N SER A 233 -11.04 6.57 -1.46
CA SER A 233 -12.46 6.67 -1.10
C SER A 233 -13.40 6.14 -2.18
N LEU A 234 -12.98 6.03 -3.45
CA LEU A 234 -13.84 5.61 -4.56
C LEU A 234 -14.59 4.29 -4.31
N PRO A 235 -13.96 3.19 -3.85
CA PRO A 235 -14.68 1.94 -3.60
C PRO A 235 -15.64 2.05 -2.42
N LEU A 236 -15.38 2.96 -1.46
CA LEU A 236 -16.32 3.27 -0.37
C LEU A 236 -17.52 4.05 -0.89
N LEU A 237 -17.31 5.04 -1.76
CA LEU A 237 -18.41 5.80 -2.36
C LEU A 237 -19.33 4.90 -3.18
N VAL A 238 -18.76 3.96 -3.95
CA VAL A 238 -19.53 2.94 -4.68
C VAL A 238 -20.34 2.06 -3.71
N ARG A 239 -19.78 1.71 -2.54
CA ARG A 239 -20.50 0.96 -1.49
C ARG A 239 -21.69 1.74 -0.96
N LEU A 240 -21.52 3.03 -0.68
CA LEU A 240 -22.56 3.90 -0.16
C LEU A 240 -23.69 4.11 -1.16
N TRP A 241 -23.37 4.19 -2.45
CA TRP A 241 -24.37 4.35 -3.52
C TRP A 241 -25.14 3.06 -3.80
N SER A 242 -24.46 1.91 -3.95
CA SER A 242 -25.13 0.64 -4.24
C SER A 242 -24.31 -0.58 -3.81
N ALA A 243 -24.86 -1.36 -2.88
CA ALA A 243 -24.29 -2.64 -2.48
C ALA A 243 -24.24 -3.69 -3.63
N LYS A 244 -25.09 -3.54 -4.66
CA LYS A 244 -25.04 -4.41 -5.85
C LYS A 244 -23.85 -4.04 -6.76
N LEU A 245 -23.63 -2.75 -7.01
CA LEU A 245 -22.49 -2.28 -7.79
C LEU A 245 -21.18 -2.58 -7.07
N TRP A 246 -21.11 -2.32 -5.76
CA TRP A 246 -19.93 -2.61 -4.97
C TRP A 246 -19.50 -4.08 -5.02
N ARG A 247 -20.44 -5.03 -4.94
CA ARG A 247 -20.11 -6.46 -5.06
C ARG A 247 -19.45 -6.82 -6.38
N ARG A 248 -19.91 -6.20 -7.48
CA ARG A 248 -19.28 -6.36 -8.81
C ARG A 248 -17.92 -5.67 -8.83
N PHE A 249 -17.84 -4.45 -8.31
CA PHE A 249 -16.62 -3.65 -8.26
C PHE A 249 -15.49 -4.38 -7.53
N VAL A 250 -15.77 -4.94 -6.35
CA VAL A 250 -14.83 -5.73 -5.54
C VAL A 250 -14.34 -7.00 -6.25
N LEU A 251 -15.15 -7.58 -7.13
CA LEU A 251 -14.79 -8.77 -7.88
C LEU A 251 -13.97 -8.41 -9.12
N PHE A 252 -14.42 -7.43 -9.91
CA PHE A 252 -13.86 -7.13 -11.22
C PHE A 252 -12.65 -6.20 -11.18
N LEU A 253 -12.65 -5.16 -10.32
CA LEU A 253 -11.52 -4.22 -10.25
C LEU A 253 -10.17 -4.92 -10.00
N PRO A 254 -10.01 -5.75 -8.95
CA PRO A 254 -8.72 -6.40 -8.71
C PRO A 254 -8.31 -7.33 -9.86
N LEU A 255 -9.26 -8.01 -10.51
CA LEU A 255 -8.98 -8.86 -11.67
C LEU A 255 -8.46 -8.05 -12.85
N ILE A 256 -9.09 -6.91 -13.16
CA ILE A 256 -8.67 -6.01 -14.25
C ILE A 256 -7.28 -5.44 -13.95
N LEU A 257 -7.04 -4.96 -12.73
CA LEU A 257 -5.75 -4.40 -12.34
C LEU A 257 -4.63 -5.45 -12.42
N VAL A 258 -4.85 -6.65 -11.90
CA VAL A 258 -3.83 -7.72 -11.99
C VAL A 258 -3.63 -8.15 -13.44
N ALA A 259 -4.69 -8.30 -14.23
CA ALA A 259 -4.58 -8.71 -15.64
C ALA A 259 -3.79 -7.70 -16.48
N THR A 260 -4.08 -6.40 -16.33
CA THR A 260 -3.35 -5.34 -17.05
C THR A 260 -1.86 -5.34 -16.70
N GLN A 261 -1.52 -5.42 -15.41
CA GLN A 261 -0.13 -5.53 -14.95
C GLN A 261 0.56 -6.81 -15.44
N LEU A 262 -0.13 -7.95 -15.46
CA LEU A 262 0.41 -9.20 -16.02
C LEU A 262 0.70 -9.08 -17.52
N ILE A 263 -0.21 -8.48 -18.28
CA ILE A 263 -0.01 -8.24 -19.72
C ILE A 263 1.22 -7.33 -19.92
N SER A 264 1.33 -6.24 -19.17
CA SER A 264 2.51 -5.36 -19.22
C SER A 264 3.80 -6.10 -18.88
N ALA A 265 3.80 -6.92 -17.81
CA ALA A 265 4.97 -7.68 -17.40
C ALA A 265 5.40 -8.71 -18.45
N LEU A 266 4.44 -9.43 -19.04
CA LEU A 266 4.69 -10.40 -20.12
C LEU A 266 5.25 -9.71 -21.36
N PHE A 267 4.72 -8.54 -21.72
CA PHE A 267 5.21 -7.77 -22.85
C PHE A 267 6.64 -7.28 -22.63
N LEU A 268 6.95 -6.79 -21.43
CA LEU A 268 8.28 -6.34 -21.06
C LEU A 268 9.28 -7.51 -21.06
N TYR A 269 8.90 -8.65 -20.47
CA TYR A 269 9.68 -9.89 -20.54
C TYR A 269 9.86 -10.43 -21.97
N ALA A 270 8.88 -10.20 -22.84
CA ALA A 270 8.95 -10.59 -24.25
C ALA A 270 9.96 -9.74 -25.02
N ARG A 271 9.97 -8.43 -24.76
CA ARG A 271 10.78 -7.43 -25.48
C ARG A 271 12.21 -7.32 -25.00
N GLU A 272 12.47 -7.45 -23.70
CA GLU A 272 13.79 -7.21 -23.12
C GLU A 272 14.61 -8.51 -23.03
N PRO A 273 15.61 -8.74 -23.91
CA PRO A 273 16.42 -9.96 -23.86
C PRO A 273 17.28 -10.02 -22.60
N GLY A 274 17.59 -8.86 -22.00
CA GLY A 274 18.34 -8.73 -20.76
C GLY A 274 17.69 -9.45 -19.58
N LEU A 275 16.36 -9.52 -19.52
CA LEU A 275 15.63 -10.26 -18.48
C LEU A 275 15.84 -11.77 -18.55
N ARG A 276 16.34 -12.29 -19.68
CA ARG A 276 16.60 -13.72 -19.90
C ARG A 276 18.07 -14.08 -19.76
N ARG A 277 18.95 -13.09 -19.57
CA ARG A 277 20.38 -13.36 -19.37
C ARG A 277 20.57 -14.05 -18.03
N GLY A 278 21.33 -15.16 -18.05
CA GLY A 278 21.81 -15.83 -16.86
C GLY A 278 22.85 -14.97 -16.14
N LEU A 279 23.16 -15.32 -14.88
CA LEU A 279 24.20 -14.68 -14.08
C LEU A 279 25.49 -14.56 -14.90
N SER A 280 26.07 -13.35 -14.97
CA SER A 280 27.44 -13.20 -15.47
C SER A 280 28.37 -13.99 -14.55
N SER A 281 29.37 -14.66 -15.12
CA SER A 281 30.34 -15.46 -14.36
C SER A 281 31.33 -14.61 -13.55
N GLY A 282 31.24 -13.28 -13.63
CA GLY A 282 32.03 -12.35 -12.85
C GLY A 282 31.44 -12.14 -11.46
N TYR A 283 32.30 -12.01 -10.45
CA TYR A 283 31.91 -11.54 -9.13
C TYR A 283 32.55 -10.17 -8.89
N LEU A 284 31.84 -9.28 -8.20
CA LEU A 284 32.38 -7.97 -7.83
C LEU A 284 33.43 -8.17 -6.71
N SER A 285 34.70 -7.88 -7.00
CA SER A 285 35.76 -7.86 -6.00
C SER A 285 36.21 -6.42 -5.72
N ARG A 286 36.49 -6.12 -4.45
CA ARG A 286 37.15 -4.87 -4.05
C ARG A 286 38.67 -4.98 -4.02
N GLN A 287 39.21 -6.13 -4.40
CA GLN A 287 40.65 -6.35 -4.38
C GLN A 287 41.33 -5.52 -5.47
N GLY A 288 42.36 -4.77 -5.10
CA GLY A 288 43.13 -3.93 -6.03
C GLY A 288 42.42 -2.64 -6.50
N ILE A 289 41.27 -2.26 -5.95
CA ILE A 289 40.53 -1.05 -6.43
C ILE A 289 41.26 0.28 -6.17
N TYR A 290 42.29 0.27 -5.30
CA TYR A 290 43.13 1.43 -5.00
C TYR A 290 44.58 1.23 -5.49
N GLU A 291 44.83 0.17 -6.24
CA GLU A 291 46.14 -0.16 -6.79
C GLU A 291 46.18 0.24 -8.27
N LEU A 292 47.28 0.87 -8.68
CA LEU A 292 47.53 1.24 -10.07
C LEU A 292 48.51 0.21 -10.67
N ALA A 293 48.16 -0.33 -11.83
CA ALA A 293 49.06 -1.13 -12.65
C ALA A 293 50.09 -0.24 -13.36
N GLU A 294 51.20 -0.83 -13.83
CA GLU A 294 52.24 -0.12 -14.59
C GLU A 294 51.66 0.54 -15.86
N ASP A 295 50.76 -0.15 -16.57
CA ASP A 295 50.07 0.33 -17.76
C ASP A 295 48.57 -0.06 -17.73
N ASN A 296 47.72 0.69 -18.44
CA ASN A 296 46.28 0.46 -18.64
C ASN A 296 45.41 0.53 -17.37
N ASN A 297 45.46 1.67 -16.68
CA ASN A 297 44.60 1.93 -15.52
C ASN A 297 43.22 2.46 -15.93
N ILE A 298 42.16 1.96 -15.27
CA ILE A 298 40.81 2.54 -15.36
C ILE A 298 40.54 3.35 -14.10
N LEU A 299 40.53 4.67 -14.24
CA LEU A 299 40.25 5.62 -13.16
C LEU A 299 38.77 6.00 -13.21
N VAL A 300 38.00 5.60 -12.19
CA VAL A 300 36.58 5.94 -12.07
C VAL A 300 36.40 7.00 -10.99
N PHE A 301 35.98 8.21 -11.39
CA PHE A 301 35.64 9.28 -10.47
C PHE A 301 34.14 9.27 -10.16
N ILE A 302 33.79 9.18 -8.88
CA ILE A 302 32.40 9.29 -8.41
C ILE A 302 32.22 10.68 -7.81
N LEU A 303 31.30 11.46 -8.37
CA LEU A 303 31.08 12.85 -8.00
C LEU A 303 29.66 13.03 -7.44
N ASP A 304 29.55 13.58 -6.23
CA ASP A 304 28.32 13.62 -5.42
C ASP A 304 27.24 14.61 -5.92
N ARG A 305 27.53 15.45 -6.91
CA ARG A 305 26.60 16.46 -7.47
C ARG A 305 26.58 16.55 -8.99
N LEU A 306 27.15 15.56 -9.68
CA LEU A 306 27.24 15.55 -11.13
C LEU A 306 26.14 14.65 -11.73
N ASP A 307 25.00 15.26 -12.06
CA ASP A 307 23.88 14.59 -12.74
C ASP A 307 24.12 14.57 -14.26
N THR A 308 23.81 13.46 -14.94
CA THR A 308 23.93 13.36 -16.41
C THR A 308 23.06 14.39 -17.12
N ARG A 309 21.87 14.67 -16.57
CA ARG A 309 20.99 15.72 -17.09
C ARG A 309 21.58 17.12 -16.97
N PHE A 310 22.49 17.33 -16.02
CA PHE A 310 23.20 18.59 -15.88
C PHE A 310 24.31 18.70 -16.93
N LEU A 311 25.08 17.63 -17.14
CA LEU A 311 26.09 17.57 -18.21
C LEU A 311 25.47 17.83 -19.59
N ASP A 312 24.35 17.19 -19.91
CA ASP A 312 23.62 17.42 -21.17
C ASP A 312 23.21 18.88 -21.38
N LEU A 313 22.96 19.63 -20.30
CA LEU A 313 22.60 21.05 -20.39
C LEU A 313 23.80 21.94 -20.56
N VAL A 314 24.90 21.61 -19.90
CA VAL A 314 26.17 22.34 -20.07
C VAL A 314 26.63 22.17 -21.51
N GLU A 315 26.64 20.95 -22.04
CA GLU A 315 26.99 20.68 -23.45
C GLU A 315 26.05 21.39 -24.44
N ARG A 316 24.75 21.46 -24.15
CA ARG A 316 23.81 22.22 -25.00
C ARG A 316 23.99 23.73 -24.91
N ALA A 317 24.44 24.24 -23.77
CA ALA A 317 24.68 25.66 -23.56
C ALA A 317 26.03 26.09 -24.14
N ASP A 318 27.02 25.20 -24.09
CA ASP A 318 28.38 25.39 -24.56
C ASP A 318 28.92 24.05 -25.10
N PRO A 319 28.79 23.80 -26.43
CA PRO A 319 29.18 22.54 -27.06
C PRO A 319 30.67 22.22 -26.94
N ASP A 320 31.52 23.24 -26.78
CA ASP A 320 32.97 23.08 -26.73
C ASP A 320 33.47 22.89 -25.29
N PHE A 321 32.58 22.83 -24.28
CA PHE A 321 32.96 22.78 -22.86
C PHE A 321 33.78 21.53 -22.47
N PHE A 322 33.62 20.43 -23.20
CA PHE A 322 34.28 19.15 -22.93
C PHE A 322 35.40 18.80 -23.92
N GLU A 323 35.73 19.68 -24.88
CA GLU A 323 36.90 19.54 -25.77
C GLU A 323 38.18 20.09 -25.11
#